data_AF-A0A453DEI5-F1
#
_entry.id   AF-A0A453DEI5-F1
#
_cell.length_a   1.000
_cell.length_b   1.000
_cell.length_c   1.000
_cell.angle_alpha   90.00
_cell.angle_beta   90.00
_cell.angle_gamma   90.00
#
_symmetry.space_group_name_H-M   'P 1'
#
loop_
_entity.id
_entity.type
_entity.pdbx_description
1 polymer ?
#
loop_
_entity_poly.entity_id
_entity_poly.type
_entity_poly.pdbx_seq_one_letter_code
_entity_poly.pdbx_strand_id
1 'polypeptide(L)'
;MQDKMFASAPMANFHMAPTNNLTPFSISMENPNQQCQVPKEAPVVDSATQQLLEENNQLLNQIAANIETFKTGENMDLFLRTNSNIKTILSRMSETPGIMGQMPPLQELAHEDKLNSLLQVDRMVQSYSAAHTSHMKEEPRS
;
A
#
# COMPACT_ATOMS: atom_id res chain seq x y z
N MET A 1 -14.51 57.79 -22.55
CA MET A 1 -13.46 57.24 -23.43
C MET A 1 -12.18 57.11 -22.61
N GLN A 2 -11.88 55.92 -22.10
CA GLN A 2 -10.51 55.39 -22.03
C GLN A 2 -10.61 53.90 -21.70
N ASP A 3 -10.30 53.09 -22.70
CA ASP A 3 -10.18 51.64 -22.67
C ASP A 3 -9.11 51.12 -21.69
N LYS A 4 -9.17 49.79 -21.47
CA LYS A 4 -8.01 48.86 -21.34
C LYS A 4 -7.33 48.81 -19.94
N MET A 5 -6.99 47.67 -19.30
CA MET A 5 -6.95 46.24 -19.63
C MET A 5 -7.11 45.40 -18.33
N PHE A 6 -7.67 44.19 -18.47
CA PHE A 6 -7.53 43.10 -17.50
C PHE A 6 -6.03 42.79 -17.28
N ALA A 7 -5.55 42.91 -16.04
CA ALA A 7 -4.25 42.36 -15.66
C ALA A 7 -4.42 40.88 -15.33
N SER A 8 -4.01 40.03 -16.27
CA SER A 8 -3.90 38.58 -16.09
C SER A 8 -2.75 38.25 -15.15
N ALA A 9 -2.93 37.27 -14.27
CA ALA A 9 -1.88 36.75 -13.40
C ALA A 9 -0.71 36.18 -14.23
N PRO A 10 0.55 36.29 -13.77
CA PRO A 10 1.66 35.64 -14.47
C PRO A 10 1.54 34.11 -14.28
N MET A 11 1.33 33.38 -15.37
CA MET A 11 1.59 31.94 -15.39
C MET A 11 3.07 31.73 -15.09
N ALA A 12 3.37 31.05 -13.99
CA ALA A 12 4.69 30.50 -13.76
C ALA A 12 4.98 29.51 -14.91
N ASN A 13 5.90 29.89 -15.78
CA ASN A 13 6.36 29.05 -16.89
C ASN A 13 7.27 27.98 -16.29
N PHE A 14 6.74 26.78 -16.05
CA PHE A 14 7.56 25.64 -15.65
C PHE A 14 8.39 25.19 -16.85
N HIS A 15 9.58 25.77 -16.99
CA HIS A 15 10.60 25.25 -17.88
C HIS A 15 11.12 23.94 -17.28
N MET A 16 10.61 22.81 -17.77
CA MET A 16 11.22 21.50 -17.53
C MET A 16 12.56 21.48 -18.26
N ALA A 17 13.65 21.67 -17.52
CA ALA A 17 14.99 21.42 -18.02
C ALA A 17 15.16 19.91 -18.26
N PRO A 18 15.78 19.48 -19.39
CA PRO A 18 16.07 18.07 -19.63
C PRO A 18 17.00 17.53 -18.53
N THR A 19 16.54 16.49 -17.84
CA THR A 19 17.26 15.77 -16.79
C THR A 19 18.45 15.01 -17.37
N ASN A 20 19.68 15.46 -17.09
CA ASN A 20 20.91 14.69 -17.37
C ASN A 20 21.87 14.89 -16.20
N ASN A 21 21.53 14.32 -15.05
CA ASN A 21 22.35 14.38 -13.84
C ASN A 21 22.48 12.98 -13.24
N LEU A 22 22.84 11.99 -14.08
CA LEU A 22 23.39 10.74 -13.58
C LEU A 22 24.90 10.96 -13.41
N THR A 23 25.33 11.46 -12.25
CA THR A 23 26.69 11.22 -11.80
C THR A 23 26.71 9.84 -11.16
N PRO A 24 27.37 8.83 -11.75
CA PRO A 24 27.62 7.59 -11.05
C PRO A 24 28.58 7.90 -9.90
N PHE A 25 28.39 7.26 -8.75
CA PHE A 25 29.37 7.30 -7.67
C PHE A 25 30.68 6.67 -8.20
N SER A 26 31.67 7.51 -8.55
CA SER A 26 33.00 7.03 -8.91
C SER A 26 33.68 6.48 -7.67
N ILE A 27 33.72 5.16 -7.53
CA ILE A 27 34.64 4.49 -6.61
C ILE A 27 36.00 4.48 -7.31
N SER A 28 36.93 5.31 -6.85
CA SER A 28 38.33 5.21 -7.29
C SER A 28 38.88 3.85 -6.88
N MET A 29 39.10 2.97 -7.85
CA MET A 29 39.88 1.75 -7.68
C MET A 29 41.36 2.10 -7.67
N GLU A 30 41.96 2.15 -6.49
CA GLU A 30 43.42 2.06 -6.36
C GLU A 30 43.79 0.88 -5.45
N ASN A 31 43.89 -0.31 -6.04
CA ASN A 31 44.85 -1.34 -5.64
C ASN A 31 44.88 -2.48 -6.68
N PRO A 32 46.01 -2.76 -7.34
CA PRO A 32 46.16 -4.00 -8.08
C PRO A 32 46.52 -5.09 -7.06
N ASN A 33 45.74 -6.16 -7.06
CA ASN A 33 45.92 -7.39 -6.26
C ASN A 33 45.07 -7.45 -4.98
N GLN A 34 43.78 -7.67 -5.16
CA GLN A 34 42.99 -8.53 -4.29
C GLN A 34 41.76 -8.99 -5.07
N GLN A 35 41.67 -10.30 -5.26
CA GLN A 35 40.57 -10.99 -5.91
C GLN A 35 39.24 -10.61 -5.23
N CYS A 36 38.55 -9.61 -5.78
CA CYS A 36 37.25 -9.16 -5.31
C CYS A 36 36.22 -10.26 -5.62
N GLN A 37 36.09 -11.20 -4.70
CA GLN A 37 34.82 -11.86 -4.50
C GLN A 37 33.84 -10.76 -4.11
N VAL A 38 33.07 -10.27 -5.08
CA VAL A 38 31.89 -9.44 -4.82
C VAL A 38 31.06 -10.23 -3.81
N PRO A 39 30.87 -9.74 -2.58
CA PRO A 39 29.95 -10.39 -1.66
C PRO A 39 28.61 -10.39 -2.37
N LYS A 40 28.03 -11.58 -2.59
CA LYS A 40 26.65 -11.70 -3.07
C LYS A 40 25.83 -10.84 -2.14
N GLU A 41 25.34 -9.69 -2.62
CA GLU A 41 24.56 -8.76 -1.83
C GLU A 41 23.44 -9.58 -1.17
N ALA A 42 23.52 -9.73 0.15
CA ALA A 42 22.45 -10.34 0.89
C ALA A 42 21.19 -9.52 0.60
N PRO A 43 20.01 -10.16 0.46
CA PRO A 43 18.76 -9.42 0.31
C PRO A 43 18.70 -8.33 1.38
N VAL A 44 18.53 -7.07 0.95
CA VAL A 44 18.45 -5.90 1.86
C VAL A 44 17.29 -6.05 2.86
N VAL A 45 16.36 -6.97 2.57
CA VAL A 45 15.17 -7.30 3.35
C VAL A 45 15.08 -8.82 3.50
N ASP A 46 14.71 -9.30 4.69
CA ASP A 46 14.57 -10.74 4.94
C ASP A 46 13.44 -11.38 4.10
N SER A 47 13.52 -12.68 3.87
CA SER A 47 12.62 -13.40 2.96
C SER A 47 11.14 -13.33 3.36
N ALA A 48 10.82 -13.31 4.66
CA ALA A 48 9.43 -13.22 5.11
C ALA A 48 8.87 -11.82 4.88
N THR A 49 9.66 -10.78 5.15
CA THR A 49 9.27 -9.40 4.83
C THR A 49 9.09 -9.21 3.32
N GLN A 50 9.94 -9.83 2.49
CA GLN A 50 9.79 -9.82 1.03
C GLN A 50 8.48 -10.48 0.57
N GLN A 51 8.11 -11.63 1.15
CA GLN A 51 6.84 -12.31 0.83
C GLN A 51 5.62 -11.46 1.17
N LEU A 52 5.62 -10.79 2.33
CA LEU A 52 4.53 -9.90 2.74
C LEU A 52 4.40 -8.68 1.82
N LEU A 53 5.51 -8.14 1.32
CA LEU A 53 5.51 -7.05 0.35
C LEU A 53 4.91 -7.47 -1.00
N GLU A 54 5.29 -8.65 -1.50
CA GLU A 54 4.75 -9.22 -2.73
C GLU A 54 3.24 -9.50 -2.60
N GLU A 55 2.83 -10.08 -1.47
CA GLU A 55 1.41 -10.31 -1.17
C GLU A 55 0.63 -9.00 -1.13
N ASN A 56 1.16 -7.95 -0.50
CA ASN A 56 0.53 -6.63 -0.52
C ASN A 56 0.37 -6.08 -1.94
N ASN A 57 1.37 -6.27 -2.81
CA ASN A 57 1.27 -5.85 -4.20
C ASN A 57 0.09 -6.53 -4.90
N GLN A 58 -0.04 -7.85 -4.73
CA GLN A 58 -1.12 -8.64 -5.33
C GLN A 58 -2.50 -8.24 -4.79
N LEU A 59 -2.63 -8.07 -3.48
CA LEU A 59 -3.87 -7.64 -2.84
C LEU A 59 -4.30 -6.24 -3.31
N LEU A 60 -3.36 -5.29 -3.41
CA LEU A 60 -3.64 -3.94 -3.90
C LEU A 60 -4.07 -3.92 -5.37
N ASN A 61 -3.46 -4.76 -6.22
CA ASN A 61 -3.90 -4.94 -7.60
C ASN A 61 -5.32 -5.51 -7.67
N GLN A 62 -5.65 -6.49 -6.82
CA GLN A 62 -6.99 -7.05 -6.75
C GLN A 62 -8.02 -6.02 -6.27
N ILE A 63 -7.66 -5.20 -5.28
CA ILE A 63 -8.51 -4.09 -4.79
C ILE A 63 -8.80 -3.12 -5.93
N ALA A 64 -7.78 -2.73 -6.70
CA ALA A 64 -7.94 -1.84 -7.85
C ALA A 64 -8.88 -2.45 -8.91
N ALA A 65 -8.67 -3.71 -9.28
CA ALA A 65 -9.53 -4.41 -10.25
C ALA A 65 -10.99 -4.52 -9.76
N ASN A 66 -11.21 -4.74 -8.47
CA ASN A 66 -12.55 -4.79 -7.88
C ASN A 66 -13.23 -3.42 -7.90
N ILE A 67 -12.49 -2.34 -7.71
CA ILE A 67 -13.03 -0.97 -7.84
C ILE A 67 -13.45 -0.71 -9.29
N GLU A 68 -12.61 -1.07 -10.26
CA GLU A 68 -12.90 -0.92 -11.70
C GLU A 68 -14.13 -1.73 -12.14
N THR A 69 -14.39 -2.86 -11.49
CA THR A 69 -15.51 -3.76 -11.78
C THR A 69 -16.73 -3.57 -10.89
N PHE A 70 -16.77 -2.50 -10.07
CA PHE A 70 -17.86 -2.17 -9.14
C PHE A 70 -18.14 -3.26 -8.08
N LYS A 71 -17.12 -4.02 -7.71
CA LYS A 71 -17.14 -5.10 -6.71
C LYS A 71 -16.54 -4.69 -5.37
N THR A 72 -16.73 -3.44 -4.96
CA THR A 72 -16.07 -2.88 -3.75
C THR A 72 -16.39 -3.64 -2.47
N GLY A 73 -17.54 -4.33 -2.39
CA GLY A 73 -17.88 -5.21 -1.26
C GLY A 73 -16.90 -6.38 -1.09
N GLU A 74 -16.27 -6.85 -2.17
CA GLU A 74 -15.26 -7.91 -2.14
C GLU A 74 -13.90 -7.42 -1.59
N ASN A 75 -13.70 -6.10 -1.41
CA ASN A 75 -12.42 -5.54 -0.96
C ASN A 75 -12.22 -5.56 0.55
N MET A 76 -13.27 -5.82 1.33
CA MET A 76 -13.20 -5.70 2.79
C MET A 76 -12.12 -6.62 3.38
N ASP A 77 -12.12 -7.90 3.01
CA ASP A 77 -11.11 -8.86 3.45
C ASP A 77 -9.70 -8.50 2.94
N LEU A 78 -9.61 -8.05 1.69
CA LEU A 78 -8.34 -7.64 1.07
C LEU A 78 -7.70 -6.48 1.85
N PHE A 79 -8.47 -5.46 2.22
CA PHE A 79 -7.99 -4.33 3.02
C PHE A 79 -7.49 -4.78 4.40
N LEU A 80 -8.21 -5.67 5.07
CA LEU A 80 -7.78 -6.21 6.37
C LEU A 80 -6.47 -6.98 6.25
N ARG A 81 -6.35 -7.82 5.23
CA ARG A 81 -5.15 -8.62 4.98
C ARG A 81 -3.96 -7.73 4.64
N THR A 82 -4.14 -6.73 3.78
CA THR A 82 -3.09 -5.71 3.51
C THR A 82 -2.67 -4.98 4.79
N ASN A 83 -3.63 -4.58 5.64
CA ASN A 83 -3.33 -3.92 6.91
C ASN A 83 -2.54 -4.83 7.86
N SER A 84 -2.96 -6.08 8.01
CA SER A 84 -2.28 -7.10 8.82
C SER A 84 -0.83 -7.33 8.36
N ASN A 85 -0.62 -7.39 7.04
CA ASN A 85 0.71 -7.53 6.45
C ASN A 85 1.59 -6.32 6.75
N ILE A 86 1.06 -5.10 6.62
CA ILE A 86 1.79 -3.87 6.97
C ILE A 86 2.19 -3.88 8.45
N LYS A 87 1.27 -4.21 9.36
CA LYS A 87 1.58 -4.33 10.80
C LYS A 87 2.70 -5.34 11.06
N THR A 88 2.64 -6.49 10.40
CA THR A 88 3.66 -7.53 10.52
C THR A 88 5.01 -7.04 10.02
N ILE A 89 5.06 -6.39 8.85
CA ILE A 89 6.30 -5.80 8.30
C ILE A 89 6.89 -4.78 9.28
N LEU A 90 6.07 -3.86 9.80
CA LEU A 90 6.54 -2.84 10.75
C LEU A 90 7.11 -3.45 12.04
N SER A 91 6.48 -4.52 12.57
CA SER A 91 7.02 -5.26 13.71
C SER A 91 8.37 -5.92 13.39
N ARG A 92 8.51 -6.52 12.22
CA ARG A 92 9.78 -7.15 11.81
C ARG A 92 10.89 -6.11 11.62
N MET A 93 10.55 -4.95 11.07
CA MET A 93 11.49 -3.84 10.89
C MET A 93 11.99 -3.28 12.23
N SER A 94 11.13 -3.19 13.25
CA SER A 94 11.55 -2.73 14.58
C SER A 94 12.45 -3.74 15.31
N GLU A 95 12.31 -5.03 15.01
CA GLU A 95 13.17 -6.11 15.50
C GLU A 95 14.50 -6.24 14.72
N THR A 96 14.63 -5.56 13.59
CA THR A 96 15.80 -5.66 12.71
C THR A 96 16.99 -4.88 13.29
N PRO A 97 18.18 -5.50 13.45
CA PRO A 97 19.36 -4.80 13.95
C PRO A 97 19.78 -3.61 13.09
N GLY A 98 20.42 -2.61 13.71
CA GLY A 98 20.94 -1.42 13.04
C GLY A 98 19.95 -0.25 13.03
N ILE A 99 20.07 0.62 12.02
CA ILE A 99 19.27 1.87 11.94
C ILE A 99 17.77 1.60 11.86
N MET A 100 17.36 0.47 11.26
CA MET A 100 15.96 0.12 11.06
C MET A 100 15.22 -0.09 12.39
N GLY A 101 15.81 -0.83 13.34
CA GLY A 101 15.26 -1.02 14.68
C GLY A 101 15.34 0.20 15.61
N GLN A 102 16.08 1.24 15.21
CA GLN A 102 16.14 2.52 15.94
C GLN A 102 15.12 3.54 15.45
N MET A 103 14.43 3.27 14.34
CA MET A 103 13.43 4.20 13.83
C MET A 103 12.25 4.28 14.81
N PRO A 104 11.72 5.49 15.07
CA PRO A 104 10.51 5.63 15.88
C PRO A 104 9.34 4.90 15.19
N PRO A 105 8.41 4.32 15.96
CA PRO A 105 7.23 3.68 15.38
C PRO A 105 6.44 4.71 14.57
N LEU A 106 5.96 4.32 13.39
CA LEU A 106 5.05 5.14 12.61
C LEU A 106 3.79 5.40 13.45
N GLN A 107 3.24 6.61 13.36
CA GLN A 107 2.00 6.95 14.05
C GLN A 107 0.92 5.98 13.60
N GLU A 108 0.37 5.23 14.55
CA GLU A 108 -0.74 4.32 14.29
C GLU A 108 -1.91 5.15 13.77
N LEU A 109 -2.42 4.77 12.59
CA LEU A 109 -3.58 5.41 12.02
C LEU A 109 -4.79 4.99 12.86
N ALA A 110 -5.08 5.77 13.89
CA ALA A 110 -5.98 5.45 15.01
C ALA A 110 -7.46 5.36 14.61
N HIS A 111 -7.85 4.39 13.79
CA HIS A 111 -9.25 4.11 13.46
C HIS A 111 -9.56 2.61 13.34
N GLU A 112 -8.72 1.73 13.88
CA GLU A 112 -8.92 0.28 13.84
C GLU A 112 -10.27 -0.16 14.45
N ASP A 113 -10.68 0.47 15.55
CA ASP A 113 -12.00 0.23 16.16
C ASP A 113 -13.16 0.55 15.21
N LYS A 114 -13.03 1.60 14.39
CA LYS A 114 -14.05 1.99 13.41
C LYS A 114 -14.09 1.00 12.25
N LEU A 115 -12.93 0.50 11.80
CA LEU A 115 -12.85 -0.53 10.77
C LEU A 115 -13.48 -1.83 11.27
N ASN A 116 -13.11 -2.29 12.48
CA ASN A 116 -13.68 -3.49 13.10
C ASN A 116 -15.19 -3.39 13.32
N SER A 117 -15.71 -2.21 13.67
CA SER A 117 -17.15 -1.97 13.75
C SER A 117 -17.83 -2.10 12.39
N LEU A 118 -17.20 -1.62 11.30
CA LEU A 118 -17.74 -1.73 9.95
C LEU A 118 -17.81 -3.20 9.48
N LEU A 119 -16.79 -4.00 9.79
CA LEU A 119 -16.78 -5.45 9.49
C LEU A 119 -17.93 -6.19 10.16
N GLN A 120 -18.19 -5.87 11.43
CA GLN A 120 -19.26 -6.50 12.19
C GLN A 120 -20.62 -6.18 11.60
N VAL A 121 -20.82 -4.94 11.15
CA VAL A 121 -22.05 -4.52 10.46
C VAL A 121 -22.21 -5.28 9.14
N ASP A 122 -21.16 -5.38 8.31
CA ASP A 122 -21.23 -6.08 7.02
C ASP A 122 -21.56 -7.58 7.21
N ARG A 123 -20.92 -8.23 8.18
CA ARG A 123 -21.21 -9.62 8.55
C ARG A 123 -22.65 -9.80 9.05
N MET A 124 -23.14 -8.86 9.87
CA MET A 124 -24.54 -8.89 10.32
C MET A 124 -25.50 -8.76 9.13
N VAL A 125 -25.28 -7.81 8.22
CA VAL A 125 -26.12 -7.61 7.03
C VAL A 125 -26.16 -8.87 6.15
N GLN A 126 -25.03 -9.55 5.95
CA GLN A 126 -24.97 -10.84 5.23
C GLN A 126 -25.75 -11.95 5.95
N SER A 127 -25.70 -12.00 7.29
CA SER A 127 -26.46 -13.00 8.06
C SER A 127 -27.98 -12.75 8.02
N TYR A 128 -28.42 -11.49 8.10
CA TYR A 128 -29.84 -11.13 8.02
C TYR A 128 -30.42 -11.39 6.63
N SER A 129 -29.68 -11.08 5.57
CA SER A 129 -30.11 -11.36 4.18
C SER A 129 -30.18 -12.87 3.88
N ALA A 130 -29.26 -13.66 4.44
CA ALA A 130 -29.33 -15.12 4.35
C ALA A 130 -30.53 -15.71 5.12
N ALA A 131 -30.91 -15.15 6.27
CA ALA A 131 -32.05 -15.61 7.06
C ALA A 131 -33.42 -15.22 6.46
N HIS A 132 -33.51 -14.06 5.79
CA HIS A 132 -34.75 -13.64 5.13
C HIS A 132 -35.06 -14.44 3.85
N THR A 133 -34.04 -14.92 3.13
CA THR A 133 -34.24 -15.71 1.90
C THR A 133 -34.62 -17.17 2.17
N SER A 134 -34.25 -17.73 3.34
CA SER A 134 -34.63 -19.09 3.73
C SER A 134 -36.08 -19.21 4.23
N HIS A 135 -36.69 -18.12 4.72
CA HIS A 135 -38.07 -18.14 5.21
C HIS A 135 -39.13 -18.08 4.10
N MET A 136 -38.82 -17.55 2.90
CA MET A 136 -39.83 -17.38 1.84
C MET A 136 -40.08 -18.64 0.98
N LYS A 137 -39.56 -19.82 1.34
CA LYS A 137 -39.63 -21.04 0.50
C LYS A 137 -40.57 -22.14 1.01
N GLU A 138 -41.47 -21.87 1.96
CA GLU A 138 -42.56 -22.79 2.30
C GLU A 138 -43.92 -22.09 2.22
N GLU A 139 -44.57 -22.20 1.06
CA GLU A 139 -46.03 -22.13 0.97
C GLU A 139 -46.50 -23.33 0.11
N PRO A 140 -47.02 -24.41 0.72
CA PRO A 140 -47.82 -25.37 -0.02
C PRO A 140 -49.22 -24.79 -0.19
N ARG A 141 -49.54 -24.37 -1.42
CA ARG A 141 -50.92 -24.05 -1.79
C ARG A 141 -51.74 -25.33 -1.69
N SER A 142 -52.69 -25.33 -0.75
CA SER A 142 -53.74 -26.35 -0.60
C SER A 142 -54.71 -26.35 -1.78
#